data_AF-A0A3D1IB90-F1
#
_entry.id   AF-A0A3D1IB90-F1
#
_cell.length_a   1.000
_cell.length_b   1.000
_cell.length_c   1.000
_cell.angle_alpha   90.00
_cell.angle_beta   90.00
_cell.angle_gamma   90.00
#
_symmetry.space_group_name_H-M   'P 1'
#
loop_
_entity.id
_entity.type
_entity.pdbx_description
1 polymer ?
#
loop_
_entity_poly.entity_id
_entity_poly.type
_entity_poly.pdbx_seq_one_letter_code
_entity_poly.pdbx_strand_id
1 'polypeptide(L)'
;PEARGRLWVAAIPAEWSFRSLFLSGKPLRRAAWPDLDSWRRWPTLRSVGATGELGTELQFRPGALEGMPVNGDGEVVLADPYGSFTSVGVLRQVDPVLSRANLASRNPVGVPTAEWRYRLENALPMLNEPGEWCVDSLRGRVYLWPPADAPRPAGATAPRLTTLVRMVGDPAKGRWVSNVRWSGVVFRGTDRTPENRWPDGWILPTSGTAEAAVALSGVEACSIEGCRFEDTGGWGLALEGRAIACRVVGNAFVRTGCGGVRLMAAGAATSRENGRHTVERNVFVRSGASGYWQSPGVLVYGSFGNRIALNRFERLPWAAVALMGPPLGAPRALAGETTDAYGVRRNRWGIRWPQLPPGSQQRRNEGQGAEASGLSVTAQNVVEKNWIVEAMERLDTGGAIVAWSCGSGNVLRGNAIQSLVGAVGNHPIWLDRGARGNSVEGNRVWAPGTLKDDGSGNTWRDNPISSARFSAFEGAVAAIRAEVERLGGWPAADGG
;
A
#
# COMPACT_ATOMS: atom_id res chain seq x y z
N PRO A 1 10.04 -15.97 30.10
CA PRO A 1 9.10 -14.83 30.22
C PRO A 1 8.51 -14.87 31.63
N GLU A 2 8.23 -13.70 32.20
CA GLU A 2 7.72 -13.57 33.58
C GLU A 2 6.38 -12.83 33.55
N ALA A 3 5.44 -13.24 34.40
CA ALA A 3 4.17 -12.52 34.59
C ALA A 3 4.33 -11.43 35.65
N ARG A 4 3.82 -10.23 35.36
CA ARG A 4 3.77 -9.06 36.26
C ARG A 4 2.38 -8.43 36.17
N GLY A 5 1.52 -8.72 37.16
CA GLY A 5 0.11 -8.36 37.07
C GLY A 5 -0.56 -9.07 35.90
N ARG A 6 -1.17 -8.30 34.98
CA ARG A 6 -1.82 -8.82 33.75
C ARG A 6 -0.85 -8.99 32.58
N LEU A 7 0.39 -8.54 32.71
CA LEU A 7 1.36 -8.50 31.63
C LEU A 7 2.34 -9.67 31.71
N TRP A 8 2.72 -10.19 30.55
CA TRP A 8 3.90 -11.02 30.38
C TRP A 8 5.03 -10.20 29.81
N VAL A 9 6.25 -10.45 30.31
CA VAL A 9 7.47 -9.77 29.87
C VAL A 9 8.48 -10.80 29.41
N ALA A 10 9.09 -10.57 28.26
CA ALA A 10 10.19 -11.39 27.75
C ALA A 10 11.39 -10.51 27.37
N ALA A 11 12.59 -11.05 27.60
CA ALA A 11 13.81 -10.43 27.10
C ALA A 11 13.90 -10.65 25.57
N ILE A 12 14.40 -9.63 24.88
CA ILE A 12 14.73 -9.65 23.46
C ILE A 12 16.13 -9.05 23.28
N PRO A 13 16.85 -9.34 22.17
CA PRO A 13 18.04 -8.60 21.79
C PRO A 13 17.86 -7.08 21.93
N ALA A 14 18.84 -6.40 22.54
CA ALA A 14 18.85 -4.94 22.61
C ALA A 14 18.79 -4.32 21.21
N GLU A 15 18.18 -3.14 21.09
CA GLU A 15 17.97 -2.40 19.83
C GLU A 15 17.06 -3.10 18.80
N TRP A 16 16.53 -4.30 19.10
CA TRP A 16 15.55 -4.96 18.24
C TRP A 16 14.15 -4.42 18.49
N SER A 17 13.76 -3.45 17.66
CA SER A 17 12.42 -2.88 17.60
C SER A 17 11.67 -3.50 16.41
N PHE A 18 10.64 -4.31 16.68
CA PHE A 18 9.79 -4.91 15.64
C PHE A 18 8.38 -4.31 15.65
N ARG A 19 7.66 -4.38 14.52
CA ARG A 19 6.28 -3.83 14.39
C ARG A 19 5.18 -4.88 14.35
N SER A 20 5.54 -6.17 14.35
CA SER A 20 4.56 -7.27 14.36
C SER A 20 4.96 -8.33 15.38
N LEU A 21 3.98 -8.85 16.12
CA LEU A 21 4.13 -9.97 17.02
C LEU A 21 3.03 -10.96 16.72
N PHE A 22 3.37 -12.24 16.74
CA PHE A 22 2.42 -13.33 16.51
C PHE A 22 2.38 -14.22 17.73
N LEU A 23 1.20 -14.75 18.05
CA LEU A 23 1.03 -15.79 19.05
C LEU A 23 0.39 -17.00 18.39
N SER A 24 1.10 -18.14 18.39
CA SER A 24 0.65 -19.35 17.71
C SER A 24 0.26 -19.11 16.24
N GLY A 25 1.04 -18.28 15.54
CA GLY A 25 0.80 -17.92 14.14
C GLY A 25 -0.28 -16.87 13.88
N LYS A 26 -1.00 -16.41 14.91
CA LYS A 26 -2.00 -15.33 14.78
C LYS A 26 -1.37 -13.97 15.11
N PRO A 27 -1.57 -12.92 14.30
CA PRO A 27 -1.05 -11.59 14.59
C PRO A 27 -1.71 -11.01 15.86
N LEU A 28 -0.92 -10.33 16.68
CA LEU A 28 -1.35 -9.59 17.86
C LEU A 28 -1.36 -8.08 17.57
N ARG A 29 -2.25 -7.36 18.25
CA ARG A 29 -2.39 -5.91 18.06
C ARG A 29 -1.27 -5.18 18.78
N ARG A 30 -0.57 -4.28 18.09
CA ARG A 30 0.39 -3.39 18.74
C ARG A 30 -0.39 -2.32 19.53
N ALA A 31 0.01 -2.08 20.78
CA ALA A 31 -0.61 -1.10 21.67
C ALA A 31 -0.68 0.27 21.00
N ALA A 32 -1.84 0.93 21.05
CA ALA A 32 -2.06 2.17 20.32
C ALA A 32 -3.13 3.06 20.94
N TRP A 33 -3.08 4.36 20.61
CA TRP A 33 -4.11 5.32 21.01
C TRP A 33 -4.36 6.41 19.94
N PRO A 34 -5.62 6.74 19.63
CA PRO A 34 -6.81 6.03 20.07
C PRO A 34 -6.88 4.67 19.39
N ASP A 35 -7.46 3.71 20.09
CA ASP A 35 -7.72 2.39 19.54
C ASP A 35 -9.10 2.36 18.87
N LEU A 36 -9.17 2.94 17.67
CA LEU A 36 -10.40 3.03 16.88
C LEU A 36 -10.10 2.71 15.41
N ASP A 37 -10.95 1.90 14.79
CA ASP A 37 -10.82 1.54 13.37
C ASP A 37 -11.05 2.73 12.43
N SER A 38 -11.92 3.67 12.82
CA SER A 38 -12.25 4.84 12.01
C SER A 38 -11.30 5.99 12.34
N TRP A 39 -10.42 6.31 11.39
CA TRP A 39 -9.48 7.42 11.50
C TRP A 39 -10.18 8.79 11.66
N ARG A 40 -11.43 8.93 11.20
CA ARG A 40 -12.24 10.16 11.37
C ARG A 40 -12.49 10.49 12.84
N ARG A 41 -12.44 9.49 13.72
CA ARG A 41 -12.63 9.66 15.17
C ARG A 41 -11.32 9.88 15.91
N TRP A 42 -10.18 9.83 15.21
CA TRP A 42 -8.90 10.13 15.81
C TRP A 42 -8.76 11.62 16.12
N PRO A 43 -8.00 12.00 17.16
CA PRO A 43 -7.73 13.39 17.47
C PRO A 43 -6.95 14.05 16.34
N THR A 44 -7.24 15.32 16.09
CA THR A 44 -6.42 16.17 15.23
C THR A 44 -5.20 16.69 16.00
N LEU A 45 -4.14 17.00 15.27
CA LEU A 45 -3.01 17.77 15.78
C LEU A 45 -3.48 19.15 16.29
N ARG A 46 -2.72 19.76 17.20
CA ARG A 46 -2.98 21.13 17.69
C ARG A 46 -2.30 22.17 16.80
N SER A 47 -1.06 21.89 16.40
CA SER A 47 -0.32 22.68 15.42
C SER A 47 0.76 21.80 14.79
N VAL A 48 1.26 22.26 13.65
CA VAL A 48 2.43 21.70 12.97
C VAL A 48 3.46 22.81 12.85
N GLY A 49 4.65 22.57 13.36
CA GLY A 49 5.76 23.51 13.31
C GLY A 49 6.54 23.43 12.00
N ALA A 50 7.70 24.07 11.96
CA ALA A 50 8.55 24.05 10.78
C ALA A 50 9.13 22.65 10.52
N THR A 51 9.30 22.32 9.25
CA THR A 51 10.12 21.19 8.79
C THR A 51 11.59 21.60 8.82
N GLY A 52 12.45 20.76 9.39
CA GLY A 52 13.88 21.00 9.45
C GLY A 52 14.71 19.73 9.61
N GLU A 53 15.98 19.88 9.98
CA GLU A 53 16.94 18.76 10.08
C GLU A 53 16.52 17.67 11.08
N LEU A 54 15.73 18.04 12.10
CA LEU A 54 15.22 17.12 13.11
C LEU A 54 13.89 16.45 12.73
N GLY A 55 13.35 16.76 11.56
CA GLY A 55 12.01 16.36 11.14
C GLY A 55 10.98 17.50 11.27
N THR A 56 9.71 17.20 11.06
CA THR A 56 8.60 18.15 11.21
C THR A 56 8.10 18.14 12.66
N GLU A 57 8.12 19.28 13.36
CA GLU A 57 7.54 19.38 14.71
C GLU A 57 6.02 19.21 14.68
N LEU A 58 5.49 18.33 15.52
CA LEU A 58 4.07 18.08 15.72
C LEU A 58 3.70 18.44 17.17
N GLN A 59 2.65 19.25 17.32
CA GLN A 59 2.04 19.53 18.62
C GLN A 59 0.78 18.68 18.78
N PHE A 60 0.77 17.85 19.82
CA PHE A 60 -0.35 16.97 20.15
C PHE A 60 -1.27 17.60 21.21
N ARG A 61 -2.35 16.91 21.56
CA ARG A 61 -3.21 17.31 22.68
C ARG A 61 -2.43 17.15 23.99
N PRO A 62 -2.67 18.01 25.00
CA PRO A 62 -2.04 17.86 26.32
C PRO A 62 -2.17 16.44 26.85
N GLY A 63 -1.06 15.87 27.33
CA GLY A 63 -1.00 14.51 27.89
C GLY A 63 -0.95 13.38 26.84
N ALA A 64 -1.12 13.65 25.55
CA ALA A 64 -1.16 12.59 24.52
C ALA A 64 0.16 11.80 24.42
N LEU A 65 1.29 12.41 24.81
CA LEU A 65 2.61 11.78 24.77
C LEU A 65 3.07 11.27 26.15
N GLU A 66 2.19 11.20 27.15
CA GLU A 66 2.52 10.67 28.47
C GLU A 66 3.00 9.21 28.37
N GLY A 67 4.21 8.95 28.87
CA GLY A 67 4.87 7.63 28.80
C GLY A 67 5.22 7.16 27.38
N MET A 68 5.17 8.05 26.38
CA MET A 68 5.65 7.75 25.03
C MET A 68 7.17 7.52 25.02
N PRO A 69 7.70 6.48 24.35
CA PRO A 69 9.14 6.22 24.33
C PRO A 69 9.93 7.34 23.64
N VAL A 70 11.04 7.76 24.27
CA VAL A 70 11.95 8.78 23.74
C VAL A 70 13.13 8.19 22.93
N ASN A 71 13.27 6.87 22.91
CA ASN A 71 14.34 6.14 22.22
C ASN A 71 14.07 5.93 20.71
N GLY A 72 12.90 6.33 20.21
CA GLY A 72 12.50 6.15 18.81
C GLY A 72 11.74 4.84 18.53
N ASP A 73 11.27 4.16 19.57
CA ASP A 73 10.34 3.02 19.43
C ASP A 73 8.90 3.45 19.17
N GLY A 74 8.53 4.64 19.62
CA GLY A 74 7.21 5.22 19.42
C GLY A 74 6.99 5.64 17.96
N GLU A 75 5.83 5.29 17.41
CA GLU A 75 5.43 5.68 16.05
C GLU A 75 4.10 6.44 16.07
N VAL A 76 3.85 7.23 15.02
CA VAL A 76 2.59 7.90 14.76
C VAL A 76 2.08 7.52 13.38
N VAL A 77 0.82 7.14 13.29
CA VAL A 77 0.07 7.06 12.03
C VAL A 77 -0.70 8.35 11.89
N LEU A 78 -0.47 9.08 10.78
CA LEU A 78 -1.24 10.27 10.45
C LEU A 78 -2.15 9.99 9.27
N ALA A 79 -3.40 10.45 9.34
CA ALA A 79 -4.34 10.44 8.24
C ALA A 79 -4.63 11.90 7.81
N ASP A 80 -4.54 12.17 6.52
CA ASP A 80 -4.87 13.48 5.97
C ASP A 80 -6.39 13.75 6.10
N PRO A 81 -6.82 15.02 6.14
CA PRO A 81 -8.22 15.37 6.39
C PRO A 81 -9.18 14.89 5.29
N TYR A 82 -8.68 14.58 4.09
CA TYR A 82 -9.49 14.08 2.99
C TYR A 82 -9.57 12.54 2.96
N GLY A 83 -8.79 11.84 3.79
CA GLY A 83 -8.75 10.37 3.77
C GLY A 83 -8.16 9.80 2.47
N SER A 84 -7.17 10.49 1.92
CA SER A 84 -6.49 10.13 0.67
C SER A 84 -5.27 9.23 0.89
N PHE A 85 -4.56 9.42 2.00
CA PHE A 85 -3.37 8.65 2.32
C PHE A 85 -3.04 8.72 3.81
N THR A 86 -2.10 7.88 4.19
CA THR A 86 -1.58 7.79 5.55
C THR A 86 -0.06 7.91 5.58
N SER A 87 0.45 8.57 6.62
CA SER A 87 1.86 8.61 7.01
C SER A 87 2.10 7.68 8.19
N VAL A 88 3.25 6.99 8.25
CA VAL A 88 3.62 6.14 9.39
C VAL A 88 5.03 6.49 9.87
N GLY A 89 5.17 7.47 10.75
CA GLY A 89 6.49 7.99 11.12
C GLY A 89 6.97 7.58 12.51
N VAL A 90 8.29 7.62 12.71
CA VAL A 90 8.90 7.51 14.04
C VAL A 90 8.80 8.85 14.75
N LEU A 91 8.52 8.85 16.06
CA LEU A 91 8.60 10.05 16.87
C LEU A 91 10.00 10.22 17.48
N ARG A 92 10.55 11.43 17.37
CA ARG A 92 11.82 11.86 17.96
C ARG A 92 11.61 13.17 18.71
N GLN A 93 12.59 13.58 19.53
CA GLN A 93 12.49 14.80 20.34
C GLN A 93 11.16 14.86 21.12
N VAL A 94 10.76 13.72 21.69
CA VAL A 94 9.48 13.58 22.38
C VAL A 94 9.57 14.33 23.71
N ASP A 95 8.73 15.35 23.85
CA ASP A 95 8.51 16.11 25.08
C ASP A 95 7.07 15.83 25.57
N PRO A 96 6.90 14.95 26.57
CA PRO A 96 5.58 14.65 27.14
C PRO A 96 4.91 15.84 27.83
N VAL A 97 5.70 16.73 28.46
CA VAL A 97 5.20 17.87 29.23
C VAL A 97 4.58 18.90 28.31
N LEU A 98 5.31 19.26 27.24
CA LEU A 98 4.80 20.16 26.21
C LEU A 98 3.90 19.45 25.20
N SER A 99 3.82 18.12 25.22
CA SER A 99 3.11 17.28 24.24
C SER A 99 3.56 17.56 22.80
N ARG A 100 4.88 17.65 22.60
CA ARG A 100 5.54 17.90 21.32
C ARG A 100 6.43 16.73 20.92
N ALA A 101 6.53 16.46 19.63
CA ALA A 101 7.53 15.56 19.09
C ALA A 101 7.79 15.90 17.62
N ASN A 102 8.97 15.52 17.12
CA ASN A 102 9.28 15.59 15.71
C ASN A 102 8.89 14.30 15.00
N LEU A 103 8.17 14.44 13.89
CA LEU A 103 7.97 13.38 12.91
C LEU A 103 9.30 13.11 12.19
N ALA A 104 9.86 11.94 12.42
CA ALA A 104 11.03 11.44 11.71
C ALA A 104 10.60 10.38 10.69
N SER A 105 10.36 10.81 9.46
CA SER A 105 9.93 9.95 8.35
C SER A 105 10.56 10.42 7.05
N ARG A 106 11.08 9.46 6.27
CA ARG A 106 11.56 9.65 4.90
C ARG A 106 10.48 9.36 3.85
N ASN A 107 9.24 9.07 4.25
CA ASN A 107 8.14 8.77 3.35
C ASN A 107 7.46 10.07 2.88
N PRO A 108 7.35 10.30 1.56
CA PRO A 108 6.88 11.56 1.03
C PRO A 108 5.34 11.53 0.92
N VAL A 109 4.68 11.93 2.00
CA VAL A 109 3.22 12.02 2.09
C VAL A 109 2.71 13.47 2.15
N GLY A 110 3.59 14.44 1.91
CA GLY A 110 3.28 15.86 2.04
C GLY A 110 3.46 16.35 3.47
N VAL A 111 3.48 17.67 3.65
CA VAL A 111 3.66 18.30 4.96
C VAL A 111 2.34 18.20 5.75
N PRO A 112 2.33 17.60 6.95
CA PRO A 112 1.14 17.54 7.78
C PRO A 112 0.58 18.93 8.09
N THR A 113 -0.73 19.03 8.31
CA THR A 113 -1.38 20.24 8.82
C THR A 113 -2.06 19.96 10.15
N ALA A 114 -2.52 21.00 10.85
CA ALA A 114 -3.24 20.84 12.12
C ALA A 114 -4.55 20.04 11.97
N GLU A 115 -5.10 19.93 10.76
CA GLU A 115 -6.32 19.15 10.49
C GLU A 115 -6.06 17.65 10.38
N TRP A 116 -4.80 17.24 10.24
CA TRP A 116 -4.43 15.83 10.16
C TRP A 116 -4.73 15.14 11.47
N ARG A 117 -5.23 13.92 11.36
CA ARG A 117 -5.60 13.10 12.50
C ARG A 117 -4.50 12.10 12.81
N TYR A 118 -4.32 11.78 14.09
CA TYR A 118 -3.20 10.94 14.52
C TYR A 118 -3.63 9.76 15.40
N ARG A 119 -2.90 8.66 15.25
CA ARG A 119 -2.86 7.51 16.15
C ARG A 119 -1.42 7.26 16.56
N LEU A 120 -1.17 7.21 17.85
CA LEU A 120 0.12 6.87 18.43
C LEU A 120 0.19 5.36 18.63
N GLU A 121 1.37 4.79 18.44
CA GLU A 121 1.61 3.36 18.65
C GLU A 121 2.86 3.13 19.51
N ASN A 122 2.84 2.00 20.22
CA ASN A 122 3.97 1.44 20.95
C ASN A 122 4.40 2.21 22.21
N ALA A 123 3.44 2.49 23.09
CA ALA A 123 3.72 2.97 24.44
C ALA A 123 3.10 2.06 25.49
N LEU A 124 3.82 1.84 26.60
CA LEU A 124 3.33 0.98 27.68
C LEU A 124 1.99 1.46 28.29
N PRO A 125 1.71 2.78 28.45
CA PRO A 125 0.39 3.24 28.89
C PRO A 125 -0.75 2.95 27.91
N MET A 126 -0.44 2.70 26.63
CA MET A 126 -1.43 2.35 25.60
C MET A 126 -1.75 0.84 25.57
N LEU A 127 -1.02 0.03 26.36
CA LEU A 127 -1.23 -1.41 26.49
C LEU A 127 -2.37 -1.66 27.50
N ASN A 128 -3.62 -1.58 27.02
CA ASN A 128 -4.80 -1.48 27.88
C ASN A 128 -5.83 -2.60 27.68
N GLU A 129 -5.70 -3.44 26.65
CA GLU A 129 -6.61 -4.55 26.38
C GLU A 129 -5.88 -5.91 26.20
N PRO A 130 -6.54 -7.05 26.49
CA PRO A 130 -6.02 -8.37 26.14
C PRO A 130 -5.74 -8.53 24.65
N GLY A 131 -4.61 -9.15 24.33
CA GLY A 131 -4.12 -9.36 22.96
C GLY A 131 -3.22 -8.23 22.44
N GLU A 132 -2.96 -7.21 23.25
CA GLU A 132 -2.06 -6.13 22.90
C GLU A 132 -0.61 -6.37 23.34
N TRP A 133 0.34 -5.69 22.68
CA TRP A 133 1.75 -5.73 23.05
C TRP A 133 2.48 -4.42 22.73
N CYS A 134 3.61 -4.17 23.40
CA CYS A 134 4.55 -3.11 23.05
C CYS A 134 6.00 -3.56 23.27
N VAL A 135 6.95 -2.88 22.62
CA VAL A 135 8.38 -3.16 22.70
C VAL A 135 9.15 -1.97 23.28
N ASP A 136 10.09 -2.27 24.18
CA ASP A 136 11.11 -1.37 24.69
C ASP A 136 12.47 -1.93 24.27
N SER A 137 12.94 -1.51 23.11
CA SER A 137 14.18 -1.99 22.50
C SER A 137 15.42 -1.54 23.29
N LEU A 138 15.34 -0.39 23.98
CA LEU A 138 16.42 0.13 24.82
C LEU A 138 16.66 -0.78 26.03
N ARG A 139 15.59 -1.28 26.67
CA ARG A 139 15.69 -2.25 27.77
C ARG A 139 15.75 -3.70 27.31
N GLY A 140 15.67 -3.97 26.01
CA GLY A 140 15.62 -5.31 25.44
C GLY A 140 14.41 -6.10 25.96
N ARG A 141 13.21 -5.50 25.96
CA ARG A 141 11.99 -6.12 26.48
C ARG A 141 10.81 -6.00 25.53
N VAL A 142 9.98 -7.04 25.52
CA VAL A 142 8.61 -7.01 24.97
C VAL A 142 7.63 -7.23 26.11
N TYR A 143 6.55 -6.46 26.10
CA TYR A 143 5.42 -6.55 27.03
C TYR A 143 4.19 -7.00 26.25
N LEU A 144 3.48 -7.98 26.78
CA LEU A 144 2.29 -8.57 26.16
C LEU A 144 1.21 -8.72 27.21
N TRP A 145 0.02 -8.16 26.98
CA TRP A 145 -1.18 -8.59 27.65
C TRP A 145 -1.77 -9.76 26.84
N PRO A 146 -1.68 -11.01 27.31
CA PRO A 146 -2.10 -12.15 26.52
C PRO A 146 -3.62 -12.13 26.23
N PRO A 147 -4.06 -12.64 25.08
CA PRO A 147 -5.47 -12.90 24.83
C PRO A 147 -6.09 -13.79 25.92
N ALA A 148 -7.39 -13.62 26.20
CA ALA A 148 -8.10 -14.38 27.23
C ALA A 148 -8.11 -15.90 26.94
N ASP A 149 -8.14 -16.29 25.67
CA ASP A 149 -8.09 -17.68 25.20
C ASP A 149 -6.66 -18.26 25.15
N ALA A 150 -5.63 -17.44 25.38
CA ALA A 150 -4.23 -17.85 25.40
C ALA A 150 -3.44 -17.17 26.55
N PRO A 151 -3.82 -17.37 27.83
CA PRO A 151 -3.26 -16.63 28.98
C PRO A 151 -1.77 -16.93 29.25
N ARG A 152 -1.24 -18.02 28.68
CA ARG A 152 0.19 -18.32 28.63
C ARG A 152 0.66 -18.15 27.18
N PRO A 153 1.45 -17.10 26.86
CA PRO A 153 1.81 -16.78 25.49
C PRO A 153 2.96 -17.66 24.95
N ALA A 154 2.74 -18.97 24.87
CA ALA A 154 3.68 -19.91 24.28
C ALA A 154 3.71 -19.78 22.74
N GLY A 155 4.88 -19.93 22.14
CA GLY A 155 5.03 -19.83 20.68
C GLY A 155 4.87 -18.41 20.13
N ALA A 156 5.18 -17.39 20.94
CA ALA A 156 5.24 -16.01 20.46
C ALA A 156 6.44 -15.84 19.50
N THR A 157 6.21 -15.24 18.33
CA THR A 157 7.25 -14.99 17.32
C THR A 157 7.19 -13.56 16.82
N ALA A 158 8.35 -12.96 16.56
CA ALA A 158 8.48 -11.64 15.94
C ALA A 158 9.40 -11.73 14.70
N PRO A 159 9.11 -10.98 13.63
CA PRO A 159 9.91 -11.01 12.41
C PRO A 159 11.22 -10.26 12.60
N ARG A 160 12.25 -10.70 11.85
CA ARG A 160 13.55 -10.02 11.78
C ARG A 160 13.91 -9.57 10.37
N LEU A 161 13.40 -10.26 9.36
CA LEU A 161 13.63 -9.94 7.95
C LEU A 161 12.50 -9.09 7.41
N THR A 162 12.81 -8.16 6.52
CA THR A 162 11.82 -7.37 5.78
C THR A 162 11.55 -7.94 4.37
N THR A 163 12.46 -8.80 3.89
CA THR A 163 12.36 -9.55 2.63
C THR A 163 12.91 -10.95 2.82
N LEU A 164 12.16 -11.96 2.38
CA LEU A 164 12.54 -13.37 2.46
C LEU A 164 13.31 -13.83 1.22
N VAL A 165 12.90 -13.38 0.03
CA VAL A 165 13.53 -13.75 -1.24
C VAL A 165 13.82 -12.49 -2.07
N ARG A 166 15.05 -12.39 -2.57
CA ARG A 166 15.43 -11.40 -3.59
C ARG A 166 15.95 -12.13 -4.83
N MET A 167 15.34 -11.87 -5.99
CA MET A 167 15.84 -12.31 -7.29
C MET A 167 16.31 -11.08 -8.05
N VAL A 168 17.63 -10.95 -8.22
CA VAL A 168 18.26 -9.74 -8.73
C VAL A 168 19.16 -10.08 -9.92
N GLY A 169 18.76 -9.62 -11.11
CA GLY A 169 19.63 -9.59 -12.28
C GLY A 169 20.54 -8.35 -12.31
N ASP A 170 21.28 -8.19 -13.40
CA ASP A 170 22.17 -7.05 -13.64
C ASP A 170 21.84 -6.43 -15.02
N PRO A 171 20.77 -5.60 -15.09
CA PRO A 171 20.31 -5.01 -16.35
C PRO A 171 21.38 -4.13 -17.03
N ALA A 172 22.27 -3.52 -16.26
CA ALA A 172 23.36 -2.69 -16.79
C ALA A 172 24.35 -3.52 -17.65
N LYS A 173 24.47 -4.82 -17.38
CA LYS A 173 25.26 -5.77 -18.16
C LYS A 173 24.41 -6.67 -19.07
N GLY A 174 23.13 -6.34 -19.24
CA GLY A 174 22.20 -7.18 -20.02
C GLY A 174 22.07 -8.60 -19.45
N ARG A 175 22.13 -8.77 -18.13
CA ARG A 175 21.93 -10.07 -17.47
C ARG A 175 20.64 -10.05 -16.66
N TRP A 176 19.82 -11.09 -16.80
CA TRP A 176 18.57 -11.22 -16.06
C TRP A 176 18.45 -12.62 -15.47
N VAL A 177 17.73 -12.72 -14.37
CA VAL A 177 17.26 -14.02 -13.86
C VAL A 177 16.05 -14.42 -14.69
N SER A 178 16.09 -15.58 -15.33
CA SER A 178 15.00 -16.07 -16.16
C SER A 178 14.55 -17.48 -15.85
N ASN A 179 13.28 -17.76 -16.17
CA ASN A 179 12.68 -19.11 -16.12
C ASN A 179 12.73 -19.77 -14.73
N VAL A 180 12.69 -18.96 -13.67
CA VAL A 180 12.57 -19.45 -12.30
C VAL A 180 11.11 -19.49 -11.90
N ARG A 181 10.68 -20.65 -11.36
CA ARG A 181 9.33 -20.86 -10.84
C ARG A 181 9.37 -21.13 -9.34
N TRP A 182 8.54 -20.39 -8.60
CA TRP A 182 8.17 -20.68 -7.22
C TRP A 182 6.76 -21.26 -7.21
N SER A 183 6.55 -22.39 -6.53
CA SER A 183 5.22 -22.99 -6.47
C SER A 183 4.92 -23.64 -5.12
N GLY A 184 3.71 -23.40 -4.59
CA GLY A 184 3.24 -24.01 -3.34
C GLY A 184 3.94 -23.52 -2.07
N VAL A 185 4.59 -22.35 -2.10
CA VAL A 185 5.39 -21.83 -0.97
C VAL A 185 4.58 -20.83 -0.14
N VAL A 186 4.73 -20.89 1.19
CA VAL A 186 4.20 -19.90 2.12
C VAL A 186 5.32 -18.93 2.53
N PHE A 187 5.18 -17.68 2.12
CA PHE A 187 6.02 -16.55 2.53
C PHE A 187 5.30 -15.78 3.63
N ARG A 188 5.81 -15.84 4.87
CA ARG A 188 5.13 -15.21 6.00
C ARG A 188 6.05 -14.55 7.01
N GLY A 189 5.52 -13.58 7.74
CA GLY A 189 6.18 -13.00 8.90
C GLY A 189 7.42 -12.19 8.54
N THR A 190 7.23 -11.12 7.77
CA THR A 190 8.26 -10.09 7.56
C THR A 190 7.93 -8.83 8.34
N ASP A 191 8.95 -8.04 8.70
CA ASP A 191 8.78 -6.72 9.28
C ASP A 191 8.90 -5.62 8.22
N ARG A 192 8.83 -4.35 8.64
CA ARG A 192 9.25 -3.18 7.87
C ARG A 192 10.36 -2.41 8.55
N THR A 193 11.25 -1.84 7.74
CA THR A 193 12.22 -0.87 8.23
C THR A 193 11.50 0.42 8.66
N PRO A 194 11.80 1.00 9.84
CA PRO A 194 11.21 2.27 10.27
C PRO A 194 11.58 3.41 9.32
N GLU A 195 10.66 4.33 9.07
CA GLU A 195 10.79 5.31 7.98
C GLU A 195 11.96 6.28 8.15
N ASN A 196 12.39 6.57 9.38
CA ASN A 196 13.57 7.39 9.63
C ASN A 196 14.89 6.72 9.21
N ARG A 197 14.90 5.39 9.00
CA ARG A 197 16.07 4.59 8.62
C ARG A 197 16.08 4.17 7.14
N TRP A 198 15.13 4.63 6.33
CA TRP A 198 15.11 4.27 4.91
C TRP A 198 16.33 4.84 4.18
N PRO A 199 17.04 4.05 3.37
CA PRO A 199 18.15 4.57 2.58
C PRO A 199 17.66 5.50 1.47
N ASP A 200 18.58 6.33 0.97
CA ASP A 200 18.32 7.16 -0.20
C ASP A 200 17.95 6.27 -1.39
N GLY A 201 16.83 6.59 -2.05
CA GLY A 201 16.32 5.82 -3.19
C GLY A 201 15.33 4.70 -2.85
N TRP A 202 14.91 4.53 -1.59
CA TRP A 202 13.74 3.69 -1.25
C TRP A 202 12.41 4.43 -1.34
N ILE A 203 12.47 5.74 -1.48
CA ILE A 203 11.31 6.60 -1.48
C ILE A 203 10.46 6.34 -2.72
N LEU A 204 9.21 5.93 -2.55
CA LEU A 204 8.31 5.63 -3.67
C LEU A 204 7.38 6.81 -3.99
N PRO A 205 7.03 7.01 -5.27
CA PRO A 205 6.10 8.07 -5.69
C PRO A 205 4.64 7.81 -5.27
N THR A 206 4.34 6.62 -4.74
CA THR A 206 3.00 6.21 -4.27
C THR A 206 2.93 6.06 -2.75
N SER A 207 3.91 6.63 -2.03
CA SER A 207 3.94 6.74 -0.56
C SER A 207 3.76 5.42 0.20
N GLY A 208 4.81 4.62 0.32
CA GLY A 208 4.82 3.37 1.09
C GLY A 208 6.22 2.75 1.14
N THR A 209 6.40 1.66 1.89
CA THR A 209 7.71 0.99 1.93
C THR A 209 8.07 0.37 0.58
N ALA A 210 9.36 0.43 0.22
CA ALA A 210 9.92 -0.29 -0.92
C ALA A 210 10.11 -1.79 -0.67
N GLU A 211 9.91 -2.25 0.56
CA GLU A 211 10.13 -3.64 0.96
C GLU A 211 8.97 -4.54 0.53
N ALA A 212 9.31 -5.77 0.16
CA ALA A 212 8.37 -6.84 -0.14
C ALA A 212 8.87 -8.16 0.46
N ALA A 213 7.98 -9.09 0.79
CA ALA A 213 8.38 -10.43 1.23
C ALA A 213 9.16 -11.16 0.12
N VAL A 214 8.76 -10.98 -1.14
CA VAL A 214 9.50 -11.44 -2.31
C VAL A 214 9.72 -10.26 -3.27
N ALA A 215 10.98 -9.97 -3.59
CA ALA A 215 11.38 -8.86 -4.45
C ALA A 215 12.15 -9.33 -5.69
N LEU A 216 11.65 -9.00 -6.86
CA LEU A 216 12.20 -9.37 -8.17
C LEU A 216 12.61 -8.11 -8.93
N SER A 217 13.87 -8.05 -9.38
CA SER A 217 14.37 -6.99 -10.25
C SER A 217 15.42 -7.52 -11.22
N GLY A 218 15.43 -7.06 -12.46
CA GLY A 218 16.26 -7.66 -13.50
C GLY A 218 15.82 -9.09 -13.82
N VAL A 219 14.51 -9.33 -13.95
CA VAL A 219 13.93 -10.66 -14.17
C VAL A 219 13.20 -10.76 -15.50
N GLU A 220 13.08 -11.97 -16.02
CA GLU A 220 12.30 -12.25 -17.22
C GLU A 220 11.65 -13.63 -17.16
N ALA A 221 10.39 -13.75 -17.58
CA ALA A 221 9.70 -15.05 -17.68
C ALA A 221 9.77 -15.91 -16.39
N CYS A 222 9.75 -15.27 -15.21
CA CYS A 222 9.69 -15.96 -13.93
C CYS A 222 8.22 -16.13 -13.48
N SER A 223 7.93 -17.16 -12.69
CA SER A 223 6.57 -17.40 -12.19
C SER A 223 6.49 -17.65 -10.68
N ILE A 224 5.40 -17.18 -10.10
CA ILE A 224 5.00 -17.36 -8.71
C ILE A 224 3.59 -17.94 -8.75
N GLU A 225 3.44 -19.22 -8.41
CA GLU A 225 2.24 -19.99 -8.72
C GLU A 225 1.74 -20.82 -7.53
N GLY A 226 0.51 -20.59 -7.07
CA GLY A 226 -0.05 -21.35 -5.94
C GLY A 226 0.63 -21.07 -4.61
N CYS A 227 1.27 -19.91 -4.44
CA CYS A 227 1.95 -19.50 -3.21
C CYS A 227 1.01 -18.71 -2.28
N ARG A 228 1.40 -18.57 -1.02
CA ARG A 228 0.70 -17.74 -0.02
C ARG A 228 1.65 -16.69 0.55
N PHE A 229 1.20 -15.46 0.64
CA PHE A 229 1.88 -14.32 1.22
C PHE A 229 1.07 -13.85 2.41
N GLU A 230 1.57 -14.06 3.62
CA GLU A 230 0.82 -13.82 4.85
C GLU A 230 1.57 -12.92 5.81
N ASP A 231 0.87 -11.96 6.41
CA ASP A 231 1.41 -11.20 7.54
C ASP A 231 2.80 -10.58 7.23
N THR A 232 2.87 -9.89 6.09
CA THR A 232 4.10 -9.25 5.62
C THR A 232 4.18 -7.82 6.14
N GLY A 233 5.37 -7.33 6.52
CA GLY A 233 5.52 -5.94 6.98
C GLY A 233 5.45 -4.91 5.85
N GLY A 234 5.77 -5.32 4.62
CA GLY A 234 5.65 -4.51 3.40
C GLY A 234 4.70 -5.16 2.39
N TRP A 235 5.06 -5.07 1.10
CA TRP A 235 4.33 -5.71 0.01
C TRP A 235 4.45 -7.25 0.07
N GLY A 236 3.49 -7.98 -0.50
CA GLY A 236 3.67 -9.42 -0.72
C GLY A 236 4.76 -9.69 -1.75
N LEU A 237 4.55 -9.20 -2.97
CA LEU A 237 5.44 -9.37 -4.11
C LEU A 237 5.73 -8.02 -4.80
N ALA A 238 6.99 -7.75 -5.10
CA ALA A 238 7.40 -6.61 -5.91
C ALA A 238 8.16 -7.07 -7.16
N LEU A 239 7.74 -6.57 -8.33
CA LEU A 239 8.40 -6.70 -9.63
C LEU A 239 8.86 -5.29 -10.03
N GLU A 240 10.14 -5.00 -9.83
CA GLU A 240 10.67 -3.64 -9.93
C GLU A 240 11.76 -3.45 -11.00
N GLY A 241 11.81 -2.25 -11.56
CA GLY A 241 12.79 -1.90 -12.60
C GLY A 241 12.59 -2.77 -13.83
N ARG A 242 13.68 -3.33 -14.36
CA ARG A 242 13.60 -4.25 -15.50
C ARG A 242 12.98 -5.59 -15.07
N ALA A 243 11.71 -5.80 -15.36
CA ALA A 243 11.00 -7.05 -15.10
C ALA A 243 10.00 -7.31 -16.23
N ILE A 244 10.13 -8.42 -16.97
CA ILE A 244 9.31 -8.66 -18.16
C ILE A 244 8.65 -10.04 -18.11
N ALA A 245 7.40 -10.13 -18.57
CA ALA A 245 6.72 -11.39 -18.84
C ALA A 245 6.61 -12.36 -17.64
N CYS A 246 6.64 -11.84 -16.41
CA CYS A 246 6.47 -12.65 -15.21
C CYS A 246 5.00 -13.00 -14.95
N ARG A 247 4.77 -14.18 -14.35
CA ARG A 247 3.43 -14.72 -14.05
C ARG A 247 3.22 -14.80 -12.54
N VAL A 248 2.11 -14.25 -12.05
CA VAL A 248 1.67 -14.30 -10.66
C VAL A 248 0.28 -14.93 -10.68
N VAL A 249 0.21 -16.25 -10.50
CA VAL A 249 -1.01 -17.01 -10.78
C VAL A 249 -1.46 -17.85 -9.59
N GLY A 250 -2.73 -17.75 -9.21
CA GLY A 250 -3.29 -18.66 -8.20
C GLY A 250 -2.74 -18.45 -6.79
N ASN A 251 -2.26 -17.26 -6.44
CA ASN A 251 -1.66 -16.99 -5.12
C ASN A 251 -2.66 -16.34 -4.14
N ALA A 252 -2.43 -16.50 -2.85
CA ALA A 252 -3.16 -15.78 -1.81
C ALA A 252 -2.26 -14.70 -1.18
N PHE A 253 -2.77 -13.48 -1.06
CA PHE A 253 -2.13 -12.35 -0.35
C PHE A 253 -3.03 -11.92 0.80
N VAL A 254 -2.60 -12.18 2.03
CA VAL A 254 -3.45 -12.06 3.21
C VAL A 254 -2.75 -11.24 4.29
N ARG A 255 -3.39 -10.18 4.79
CA ARG A 255 -2.84 -9.31 5.84
C ARG A 255 -1.45 -8.75 5.49
N THR A 256 -1.28 -8.28 4.26
CA THR A 256 -0.04 -7.62 3.84
C THR A 256 0.07 -6.23 4.47
N GLY A 257 1.28 -5.79 4.80
CA GLY A 257 1.57 -4.52 5.44
C GLY A 257 1.35 -3.32 4.52
N CYS A 258 1.70 -3.49 3.24
CA CYS A 258 1.27 -2.65 2.12
C CYS A 258 0.23 -3.44 1.30
N GLY A 259 0.30 -3.35 -0.03
CA GLY A 259 -0.52 -4.09 -0.97
C GLY A 259 0.01 -5.50 -1.29
N GLY A 260 -0.69 -6.20 -2.18
CA GLY A 260 -0.32 -7.56 -2.56
C GLY A 260 0.82 -7.59 -3.58
N VAL A 261 0.58 -7.06 -4.78
CA VAL A 261 1.55 -7.08 -5.89
C VAL A 261 1.87 -5.66 -6.35
N ARG A 262 3.15 -5.34 -6.45
CA ARG A 262 3.65 -4.07 -7.00
C ARG A 262 4.42 -4.29 -8.29
N LEU A 263 3.92 -3.71 -9.38
CA LEU A 263 4.58 -3.65 -10.69
C LEU A 263 5.10 -2.22 -10.86
N MET A 264 6.41 -2.01 -10.74
CA MET A 264 6.96 -0.65 -10.65
C MET A 264 8.27 -0.43 -11.42
N ALA A 265 8.28 0.53 -12.33
CA ALA A 265 9.51 1.11 -12.89
C ALA A 265 9.33 2.61 -13.14
N ALA A 266 10.25 3.22 -13.89
CA ALA A 266 10.24 4.66 -14.16
C ALA A 266 8.88 5.10 -14.70
N GLY A 267 8.24 6.05 -14.01
CA GLY A 267 6.85 6.43 -14.28
C GLY A 267 6.64 7.04 -15.67
N ALA A 268 7.61 7.81 -16.15
CA ALA A 268 7.63 8.35 -17.52
C ALA A 268 9.06 8.29 -18.07
N ALA A 269 9.17 7.64 -19.22
CA ALA A 269 10.42 7.29 -19.89
C ALA A 269 10.10 6.87 -21.34
N THR A 270 11.11 6.80 -22.20
CA THR A 270 10.96 6.12 -23.50
C THR A 270 11.21 4.62 -23.40
N SER A 271 11.93 4.15 -22.37
CA SER A 271 12.18 2.74 -22.14
C SER A 271 11.01 2.05 -21.43
N ARG A 272 10.68 0.85 -21.91
CA ARG A 272 9.62 -0.03 -21.41
C ARG A 272 10.23 -1.20 -20.65
N GLU A 273 10.66 -0.93 -19.42
CA GLU A 273 11.46 -1.85 -18.62
C GLU A 273 10.63 -2.83 -17.79
N ASN A 274 9.38 -2.48 -17.46
CA ASN A 274 8.51 -3.31 -16.63
C ASN A 274 7.21 -3.57 -17.38
N GLY A 275 6.76 -4.83 -17.48
CA GLY A 275 5.52 -5.09 -18.18
C GLY A 275 5.34 -6.49 -18.74
N ARG A 276 4.21 -6.64 -19.44
CA ARG A 276 3.74 -7.93 -20.01
C ARG A 276 3.51 -8.99 -18.93
N HIS A 277 3.27 -8.57 -17.70
CA HIS A 277 2.99 -9.48 -16.59
C HIS A 277 1.59 -10.06 -16.69
N THR A 278 1.42 -11.27 -16.17
CA THR A 278 0.11 -11.86 -15.91
C THR A 278 -0.11 -11.93 -14.41
N VAL A 279 -1.15 -11.28 -13.90
CA VAL A 279 -1.61 -11.38 -12.51
C VAL A 279 -3.01 -11.97 -12.56
N GLU A 280 -3.12 -13.30 -12.37
CA GLU A 280 -4.36 -14.04 -12.66
C GLU A 280 -4.77 -15.00 -11.53
N ARG A 281 -6.07 -15.08 -11.23
CA ARG A 281 -6.61 -16.02 -10.21
C ARG A 281 -6.00 -15.89 -8.82
N ASN A 282 -5.49 -14.71 -8.45
CA ASN A 282 -5.03 -14.48 -7.10
C ASN A 282 -6.19 -14.02 -6.20
N VAL A 283 -6.06 -14.25 -4.90
CA VAL A 283 -6.97 -13.70 -3.88
C VAL A 283 -6.19 -12.72 -3.01
N PHE A 284 -6.76 -11.54 -2.79
CA PHE A 284 -6.20 -10.49 -1.95
C PHE A 284 -7.18 -10.20 -0.81
N VAL A 285 -6.78 -10.45 0.42
CA VAL A 285 -7.65 -10.28 1.60
C VAL A 285 -6.97 -9.44 2.65
N ARG A 286 -7.53 -8.27 2.96
CA ARG A 286 -7.04 -7.33 3.99
C ARG A 286 -5.58 -6.92 3.77
N SER A 287 -5.36 -5.71 3.26
CA SER A 287 -4.03 -5.13 3.11
C SER A 287 -3.83 -3.94 4.05
N GLY A 288 -2.66 -3.30 4.01
CA GLY A 288 -2.38 -2.09 4.80
C GLY A 288 -2.17 -2.33 6.30
N ALA A 289 -1.81 -3.56 6.70
CA ALA A 289 -1.62 -3.93 8.11
C ALA A 289 -0.51 -3.13 8.82
N SER A 290 0.43 -2.55 8.06
CA SER A 290 1.51 -1.70 8.57
C SER A 290 1.16 -0.22 8.62
N GLY A 291 -0.09 0.13 8.31
CA GLY A 291 -0.57 1.50 8.27
C GLY A 291 -0.51 2.16 6.89
N TYR A 292 -0.03 1.47 5.83
CA TYR A 292 0.03 2.01 4.46
C TYR A 292 -1.28 1.79 3.69
N TRP A 293 -2.34 2.46 4.12
CA TRP A 293 -3.69 2.18 3.62
C TRP A 293 -3.90 2.51 2.15
N GLN A 294 -3.14 3.44 1.59
CA GLN A 294 -3.12 3.80 0.17
C GLN A 294 -2.47 2.74 -0.74
N SER A 295 -2.07 1.58 -0.20
CA SER A 295 -1.46 0.52 -1.01
C SER A 295 -2.54 -0.42 -1.58
N PRO A 296 -2.72 -0.48 -2.91
CA PRO A 296 -3.77 -1.29 -3.52
C PRO A 296 -3.44 -2.79 -3.52
N GLY A 297 -4.43 -3.64 -3.79
CA GLY A 297 -4.19 -5.07 -4.03
C GLY A 297 -3.13 -5.30 -5.12
N VAL A 298 -3.27 -4.62 -6.26
CA VAL A 298 -2.27 -4.55 -7.34
C VAL A 298 -1.97 -3.10 -7.70
N LEU A 299 -0.69 -2.70 -7.59
CA LEU A 299 -0.19 -1.40 -8.06
C LEU A 299 0.52 -1.57 -9.40
N VAL A 300 0.17 -0.72 -10.37
CA VAL A 300 0.87 -0.58 -11.64
C VAL A 300 1.41 0.84 -11.76
N TYR A 301 2.72 1.00 -11.77
CA TYR A 301 3.37 2.30 -11.94
C TYR A 301 4.59 2.17 -12.87
N GLY A 302 4.58 2.87 -14.00
CA GLY A 302 5.65 2.73 -14.99
C GLY A 302 5.74 1.32 -15.57
N SER A 303 4.61 0.61 -15.69
CA SER A 303 4.55 -0.76 -16.21
C SER A 303 3.45 -0.91 -17.27
N PHE A 304 3.75 -1.63 -18.35
CA PHE A 304 2.92 -1.66 -19.56
C PHE A 304 2.45 -3.07 -19.95
N GLY A 305 1.36 -3.16 -20.70
CA GLY A 305 0.98 -4.43 -21.33
C GLY A 305 0.61 -5.53 -20.35
N ASN A 306 0.34 -5.21 -19.08
CA ASN A 306 0.02 -6.21 -18.07
C ASN A 306 -1.42 -6.69 -18.22
N ARG A 307 -1.67 -7.95 -17.86
CA ARG A 307 -3.01 -8.52 -17.76
C ARG A 307 -3.31 -8.86 -16.30
N ILE A 308 -4.28 -8.18 -15.71
CA ILE A 308 -4.72 -8.33 -14.33
C ILE A 308 -6.15 -8.86 -14.39
N ALA A 309 -6.27 -10.19 -14.33
CA ALA A 309 -7.52 -10.85 -14.69
C ALA A 309 -7.99 -11.88 -13.68
N LEU A 310 -9.30 -12.03 -13.52
CA LEU A 310 -9.89 -13.13 -12.73
C LEU A 310 -9.39 -13.19 -11.28
N ASN A 311 -8.94 -12.07 -10.70
CA ASN A 311 -8.54 -12.01 -9.30
C ASN A 311 -9.76 -11.71 -8.42
N ARG A 312 -9.68 -12.14 -7.16
CA ARG A 312 -10.65 -11.80 -6.12
C ARG A 312 -10.01 -10.84 -5.11
N PHE A 313 -10.68 -9.73 -4.82
CA PHE A 313 -10.21 -8.74 -3.86
C PHE A 313 -11.24 -8.59 -2.75
N GLU A 314 -10.79 -8.63 -1.50
CA GLU A 314 -11.65 -8.67 -0.33
C GLU A 314 -11.12 -7.75 0.78
N ARG A 315 -11.98 -6.85 1.25
CA ARG A 315 -11.75 -6.03 2.45
C ARG A 315 -10.45 -5.23 2.39
N LEU A 316 -10.29 -4.48 1.30
CA LEU A 316 -9.11 -3.65 1.13
C LEU A 316 -9.36 -2.24 1.70
N PRO A 317 -8.36 -1.64 2.38
CA PRO A 317 -8.48 -0.29 2.93
C PRO A 317 -8.63 0.78 1.83
N TRP A 318 -8.16 0.47 0.63
CA TRP A 318 -8.21 1.31 -0.57
C TRP A 318 -8.51 0.46 -1.82
N ALA A 319 -7.97 0.85 -2.98
CA ALA A 319 -8.24 0.26 -4.28
C ALA A 319 -7.83 -1.22 -4.39
N ALA A 320 -8.57 -1.98 -5.19
CA ALA A 320 -8.17 -3.31 -5.64
C ALA A 320 -7.04 -3.22 -6.67
N VAL A 321 -7.20 -2.35 -7.66
CA VAL A 321 -6.20 -2.12 -8.71
C VAL A 321 -6.00 -0.62 -8.90
N ALA A 322 -4.74 -0.17 -8.84
CA ALA A 322 -4.37 1.21 -9.15
C ALA A 322 -3.42 1.27 -10.34
N LEU A 323 -3.85 1.92 -11.42
CA LEU A 323 -3.02 2.29 -12.56
C LEU A 323 -2.50 3.71 -12.35
N MET A 324 -1.29 3.85 -11.83
CA MET A 324 -0.74 5.15 -11.44
C MET A 324 0.42 5.54 -12.35
N GLY A 325 0.59 6.84 -12.56
CA GLY A 325 1.77 7.40 -13.21
C GLY A 325 2.26 8.65 -12.49
N PRO A 326 3.36 9.25 -12.96
CA PRO A 326 3.84 10.49 -12.40
C PRO A 326 2.81 11.60 -12.66
N PRO A 327 2.60 12.55 -11.73
CA PRO A 327 1.61 13.63 -11.83
C PRO A 327 1.96 14.69 -12.88
N LEU A 328 2.20 14.30 -14.13
CA LEU A 328 2.62 15.18 -15.22
C LEU A 328 1.55 16.23 -15.57
N GLY A 329 0.29 15.96 -15.21
CA GLY A 329 -0.86 16.85 -15.38
C GLY A 329 -1.00 17.95 -14.34
N ALA A 330 -0.32 17.86 -13.19
CA ALA A 330 -0.50 18.79 -12.09
C ALA A 330 0.60 19.87 -12.07
N PRO A 331 0.30 21.09 -11.57
CA PRO A 331 1.32 22.13 -11.34
C PRO A 331 2.52 21.58 -10.58
N ARG A 332 3.71 22.15 -10.80
CA ARG A 332 4.96 21.68 -10.17
C ARG A 332 4.87 21.56 -8.64
N ALA A 333 4.12 22.44 -7.99
CA ALA A 333 3.84 22.42 -6.56
C ALA A 333 3.09 21.15 -6.07
N LEU A 334 2.31 20.50 -6.95
CA LEU A 334 1.55 19.27 -6.68
C LEU A 334 2.22 18.04 -7.31
N ALA A 335 3.06 18.24 -8.33
CA ALA A 335 3.59 17.17 -9.15
C ALA A 335 5.04 16.81 -8.79
N GLY A 336 5.25 15.89 -7.84
CA GLY A 336 6.62 15.46 -7.47
C GLY A 336 7.23 16.25 -6.32
N GLU A 337 6.38 16.81 -5.48
CA GLU A 337 6.73 17.75 -4.43
C GLU A 337 6.18 17.33 -3.05
N THR A 338 5.75 16.07 -2.88
CA THR A 338 5.66 15.49 -1.54
C THR A 338 7.08 15.48 -0.97
N THR A 339 7.29 16.27 0.06
CA THR A 339 8.50 16.21 0.88
C THR A 339 8.32 15.10 1.90
N ASP A 340 9.42 14.47 2.27
CA ASP A 340 9.45 13.76 3.53
C ASP A 340 9.42 14.75 4.72
N ALA A 341 9.48 14.23 5.94
CA ALA A 341 9.46 15.05 7.15
C ALA A 341 10.73 15.91 7.34
N TYR A 342 11.73 15.78 6.46
CA TYR A 342 12.96 16.57 6.44
C TYR A 342 12.98 17.62 5.32
N GLY A 343 11.90 17.74 4.54
CA GLY A 343 11.84 18.66 3.40
C GLY A 343 12.51 18.13 2.13
N VAL A 344 12.94 16.87 2.11
CA VAL A 344 13.66 16.28 0.98
C VAL A 344 12.68 15.78 -0.07
N ARG A 345 12.98 16.07 -1.34
CA ARG A 345 12.19 15.69 -2.52
C ARG A 345 12.96 14.70 -3.37
N ARG A 346 12.72 13.41 -3.18
CA ARG A 346 13.39 12.35 -3.95
C ARG A 346 12.44 11.19 -4.11
N ASN A 347 12.22 10.73 -5.34
CA ASN A 347 11.44 9.54 -5.62
C ASN A 347 12.27 8.56 -6.46
N ARG A 348 12.36 7.33 -5.99
CA ARG A 348 12.71 6.17 -6.82
C ARG A 348 11.73 6.07 -7.96
N TRP A 349 12.20 5.66 -9.14
CA TRP A 349 11.35 5.44 -10.30
C TRP A 349 10.55 6.67 -10.77
N GLY A 350 11.04 7.88 -10.50
CA GLY A 350 10.45 9.10 -11.03
C GLY A 350 10.57 9.25 -12.55
N ILE A 351 10.30 10.47 -13.03
CA ILE A 351 10.36 10.83 -14.45
C ILE A 351 11.82 10.85 -14.93
N ARG A 352 12.12 10.19 -16.06
CA ARG A 352 13.44 10.22 -16.71
C ARG A 352 13.49 11.33 -17.76
N TRP A 353 13.57 12.59 -17.31
CA TRP A 353 13.55 13.77 -18.19
C TRP A 353 14.50 13.71 -19.40
N PRO A 354 15.76 13.26 -19.27
CA PRO A 354 16.67 13.19 -20.43
C PRO A 354 16.23 12.22 -21.52
N GLN A 355 15.30 11.29 -21.21
CA GLN A 355 14.78 10.31 -22.17
C GLN A 355 13.54 10.81 -22.90
N LEU A 356 12.92 11.92 -22.45
CA LEU A 356 11.66 12.43 -22.99
C LEU A 356 11.90 13.46 -24.11
N PRO A 357 10.92 13.72 -25.01
CA PRO A 357 11.09 14.68 -26.09
C PRO A 357 11.54 16.06 -25.60
N PRO A 358 12.36 16.80 -26.37
CA PRO A 358 12.77 18.15 -26.01
C PRO A 358 11.57 19.05 -25.63
N GLY A 359 11.77 19.90 -24.63
CA GLY A 359 10.73 20.78 -24.09
C GLY A 359 9.68 20.09 -23.19
N SER A 360 9.76 18.77 -22.93
CA SER A 360 8.76 18.09 -22.08
C SER A 360 8.69 18.66 -20.66
N GLN A 361 9.82 19.04 -20.09
CA GLN A 361 9.87 19.69 -18.77
C GLN A 361 9.26 21.09 -18.80
N GLN A 362 9.48 21.85 -19.89
CA GLN A 362 8.91 23.19 -20.09
C GLN A 362 7.39 23.12 -20.28
N ARG A 363 6.89 22.26 -21.17
CA ARG A 363 5.45 22.05 -21.39
C ARG A 363 4.71 21.70 -20.10
N ARG A 364 5.31 20.85 -19.25
CA ARG A 364 4.78 20.57 -17.92
C ARG A 364 4.72 21.84 -17.05
N ASN A 365 5.81 22.61 -17.00
CA ASN A 365 5.86 23.82 -16.17
C ASN A 365 4.87 24.89 -16.63
N GLU A 366 4.53 24.93 -17.92
CA GLU A 366 3.57 25.87 -18.54
C GLU A 366 2.11 25.39 -18.45
N GLY A 367 1.83 24.30 -17.73
CA GLY A 367 0.46 23.82 -17.52
C GLY A 367 -0.14 23.04 -18.69
N GLN A 368 0.66 22.65 -19.70
CA GLN A 368 0.23 21.77 -20.80
C GLN A 368 0.22 20.28 -20.37
N GLY A 369 -0.24 20.02 -19.14
CA GLY A 369 -0.08 18.75 -18.44
C GLY A 369 -0.80 17.56 -19.07
N ALA A 370 -1.85 17.81 -19.87
CA ALA A 370 -2.59 16.77 -20.59
C ALA A 370 -1.80 16.15 -21.77
N GLU A 371 -0.86 16.90 -22.35
CA GLU A 371 0.09 16.35 -23.34
C GLU A 371 1.22 15.59 -22.65
N ALA A 372 1.68 16.11 -21.51
CA ALA A 372 2.73 15.47 -20.72
C ALA A 372 2.28 14.13 -20.13
N SER A 373 1.01 13.95 -19.73
CA SER A 373 0.54 12.65 -19.21
C SER A 373 0.62 11.50 -20.21
N GLY A 374 0.62 11.79 -21.52
CA GLY A 374 0.86 10.80 -22.58
C GLY A 374 2.28 10.21 -22.56
N LEU A 375 3.20 10.78 -21.77
CA LEU A 375 4.56 10.27 -21.56
C LEU A 375 4.64 9.20 -20.47
N SER A 376 3.54 8.97 -19.74
CA SER A 376 3.43 7.92 -18.73
C SER A 376 3.51 6.55 -19.39
N VAL A 377 4.39 5.68 -18.89
CA VAL A 377 4.55 4.31 -19.42
C VAL A 377 3.61 3.30 -18.77
N THR A 378 2.75 3.74 -17.83
CA THR A 378 1.62 2.97 -17.32
C THR A 378 0.52 2.89 -18.39
N ALA A 379 0.74 2.07 -19.40
CA ALA A 379 -0.05 2.06 -20.63
C ALA A 379 -0.36 0.64 -21.11
N GLN A 380 -1.42 0.49 -21.91
CA GLN A 380 -1.79 -0.78 -22.54
C GLN A 380 -2.03 -1.93 -21.55
N ASN A 381 -2.42 -1.63 -20.31
CA ASN A 381 -2.75 -2.64 -19.31
C ASN A 381 -4.22 -3.06 -19.45
N VAL A 382 -4.51 -4.32 -19.16
CA VAL A 382 -5.87 -4.87 -19.17
C VAL A 382 -6.24 -5.32 -17.77
N VAL A 383 -7.24 -4.66 -17.18
CA VAL A 383 -7.86 -5.01 -15.90
C VAL A 383 -9.22 -5.62 -16.21
N GLU A 384 -9.32 -6.94 -16.19
CA GLU A 384 -10.51 -7.63 -16.69
C GLU A 384 -11.07 -8.72 -15.81
N LYS A 385 -12.40 -8.83 -15.75
CA LYS A 385 -13.09 -9.95 -15.11
C LYS A 385 -12.65 -10.22 -13.66
N ASN A 386 -12.22 -9.19 -12.94
CA ASN A 386 -11.90 -9.31 -11.52
C ASN A 386 -13.19 -9.21 -10.70
N TRP A 387 -13.23 -9.91 -9.57
CA TRP A 387 -14.32 -9.80 -8.60
C TRP A 387 -13.83 -9.05 -7.36
N ILE A 388 -14.38 -7.86 -7.13
CA ILE A 388 -14.02 -7.00 -6.02
C ILE A 388 -15.19 -6.99 -5.04
N VAL A 389 -14.95 -7.47 -3.82
CA VAL A 389 -15.91 -7.56 -2.73
C VAL A 389 -15.38 -6.71 -1.59
N GLU A 390 -15.95 -5.53 -1.37
CA GLU A 390 -15.51 -4.60 -0.32
C GLU A 390 -14.08 -4.06 -0.59
N ALA A 391 -14.02 -2.92 -1.26
CA ALA A 391 -12.81 -2.08 -1.33
C ALA A 391 -13.10 -0.72 -0.67
N MET A 392 -12.05 0.08 -0.48
CA MET A 392 -12.13 1.41 0.12
C MET A 392 -12.57 1.43 1.60
N GLU A 393 -12.35 0.37 2.37
CA GLU A 393 -12.88 0.27 3.75
C GLU A 393 -12.39 1.36 4.71
N ARG A 394 -11.24 2.00 4.42
CA ARG A 394 -10.61 2.99 5.31
C ARG A 394 -10.46 4.37 4.69
N LEU A 395 -10.10 4.44 3.42
CA LEU A 395 -9.83 5.70 2.71
C LEU A 395 -11.07 6.20 1.93
N ASP A 396 -11.13 7.52 1.77
CA ASP A 396 -12.32 8.26 1.29
C ASP A 396 -12.12 8.91 -0.08
N THR A 397 -10.90 8.88 -0.61
CA THR A 397 -10.64 9.31 -1.98
C THR A 397 -10.08 8.16 -2.79
N GLY A 398 -10.77 7.83 -3.88
CA GLY A 398 -10.31 6.87 -4.85
C GLY A 398 -11.44 5.99 -5.35
N GLY A 399 -11.07 4.82 -5.83
CA GLY A 399 -12.03 3.84 -6.29
C GLY A 399 -11.54 2.42 -6.15
N ALA A 400 -12.47 1.47 -6.25
CA ALA A 400 -12.11 0.04 -6.26
C ALA A 400 -11.15 -0.26 -7.43
N ILE A 401 -11.35 0.39 -8.58
CA ILE A 401 -10.35 0.49 -9.63
C ILE A 401 -10.08 1.97 -9.90
N VAL A 402 -8.83 2.40 -9.79
CA VAL A 402 -8.42 3.79 -9.99
C VAL A 402 -7.34 3.89 -11.05
N ALA A 403 -7.45 4.90 -11.92
CA ALA A 403 -6.40 5.27 -12.87
C ALA A 403 -6.05 6.73 -12.66
N TRP A 404 -4.78 7.04 -12.38
CA TRP A 404 -4.33 8.41 -12.11
C TRP A 404 -3.02 8.68 -12.84
N SER A 405 -3.01 9.71 -13.69
CA SER A 405 -1.83 10.06 -14.50
C SER A 405 -1.20 8.88 -15.27
N CYS A 406 -2.00 7.86 -15.60
CA CYS A 406 -1.56 6.73 -16.40
C CYS A 406 -1.53 7.11 -17.89
N GLY A 407 -0.73 6.37 -18.66
CA GLY A 407 -0.71 6.48 -20.11
C GLY A 407 -1.98 5.93 -20.77
N SER A 408 -1.95 5.77 -22.09
CA SER A 408 -3.11 5.39 -22.89
C SER A 408 -3.24 3.91 -23.20
N GLY A 409 -4.41 3.53 -23.72
CA GLY A 409 -4.73 2.18 -24.13
C GLY A 409 -4.94 1.21 -22.98
N ASN A 410 -5.07 1.69 -21.74
CA ASN A 410 -5.50 0.81 -20.66
C ASN A 410 -6.99 0.47 -20.84
N VAL A 411 -7.34 -0.77 -20.52
CA VAL A 411 -8.68 -1.34 -20.70
C VAL A 411 -9.18 -1.88 -19.36
N LEU A 412 -10.30 -1.36 -18.87
CA LEU A 412 -10.99 -1.84 -17.67
C LEU A 412 -12.28 -2.50 -18.11
N ARG A 413 -12.35 -3.84 -18.14
CA ARG A 413 -13.50 -4.53 -18.73
C ARG A 413 -14.07 -5.71 -17.97
N GLY A 414 -15.39 -5.83 -17.95
CA GLY A 414 -16.07 -7.01 -17.42
C GLY A 414 -15.82 -7.28 -15.93
N ASN A 415 -15.35 -6.29 -15.16
CA ASN A 415 -15.13 -6.47 -13.72
C ASN A 415 -16.47 -6.42 -12.97
N ALA A 416 -16.57 -7.21 -11.90
CA ALA A 416 -17.71 -7.20 -10.98
C ALA A 416 -17.29 -6.53 -9.68
N ILE A 417 -17.92 -5.41 -9.33
CA ILE A 417 -17.59 -4.63 -8.13
C ILE A 417 -18.80 -4.63 -7.19
N GLN A 418 -18.60 -5.07 -5.96
CA GLN A 418 -19.60 -5.14 -4.91
C GLN A 418 -19.18 -4.33 -3.70
N SER A 419 -20.01 -3.35 -3.34
CA SER A 419 -19.88 -2.47 -2.17
C SER A 419 -18.62 -1.59 -2.16
N LEU A 420 -18.78 -0.36 -1.66
CA LEU A 420 -17.69 0.50 -1.21
C LEU A 420 -18.00 0.85 0.24
N VAL A 421 -17.35 0.16 1.16
CA VAL A 421 -17.43 0.52 2.58
C VAL A 421 -16.73 1.88 2.74
N GLY A 422 -17.21 2.80 3.59
CA GLY A 422 -16.58 4.12 3.79
C GLY A 422 -17.00 5.24 2.81
N ALA A 423 -18.13 5.10 2.11
CA ALA A 423 -18.60 5.80 0.90
C ALA A 423 -18.71 7.36 0.84
N VAL A 424 -17.93 8.16 1.58
CA VAL A 424 -17.92 9.62 1.35
C VAL A 424 -16.88 9.95 0.29
N GLY A 425 -17.29 10.26 -0.94
CA GLY A 425 -16.38 10.70 -2.02
C GLY A 425 -15.73 9.59 -2.86
N ASN A 426 -16.06 8.32 -2.59
CA ASN A 426 -15.53 7.16 -3.32
C ASN A 426 -16.33 6.83 -4.59
N HIS A 427 -15.63 6.33 -5.61
CA HIS A 427 -16.21 5.98 -6.92
C HIS A 427 -15.82 4.54 -7.30
N PRO A 428 -16.73 3.63 -7.68
CA PRO A 428 -16.34 2.24 -7.96
C PRO A 428 -15.25 2.10 -9.02
N ILE A 429 -15.33 2.92 -10.06
CA ILE A 429 -14.25 3.13 -11.03
C ILE A 429 -14.00 4.63 -11.13
N TRP A 430 -12.75 5.05 -10.96
CA TRP A 430 -12.34 6.44 -11.10
C TRP A 430 -11.15 6.55 -12.06
N LEU A 431 -11.38 7.17 -13.21
CA LEU A 431 -10.32 7.68 -14.07
C LEU A 431 -10.02 9.13 -13.65
N ASP A 432 -9.04 9.32 -12.79
CA ASP A 432 -8.66 10.63 -12.25
C ASP A 432 -7.75 11.40 -13.23
N ARG A 433 -7.47 12.66 -12.89
CA ARG A 433 -6.68 13.60 -13.69
C ARG A 433 -5.42 12.96 -14.26
N GLY A 434 -5.22 13.20 -15.55
CA GLY A 434 -4.08 12.68 -16.30
C GLY A 434 -4.27 11.26 -16.85
N ALA A 435 -5.31 10.52 -16.45
CA ALA A 435 -5.68 9.27 -17.13
C ALA A 435 -6.24 9.59 -18.52
N ARG A 436 -5.54 9.16 -19.58
CA ARG A 436 -5.86 9.56 -20.95
C ARG A 436 -6.04 8.37 -21.90
N GLY A 437 -7.05 8.41 -22.76
CA GLY A 437 -7.17 7.45 -23.86
C GLY A 437 -7.39 6.01 -23.41
N ASN A 438 -8.14 5.82 -22.33
CA ASN A 438 -8.45 4.50 -21.77
C ASN A 438 -9.88 4.07 -22.14
N SER A 439 -10.17 2.78 -22.07
CA SER A 439 -11.52 2.25 -22.27
C SER A 439 -12.04 1.57 -21.00
N VAL A 440 -13.30 1.82 -20.70
CA VAL A 440 -14.03 1.20 -19.59
C VAL A 440 -15.31 0.58 -20.14
N GLU A 441 -15.40 -0.75 -20.15
CA GLU A 441 -16.51 -1.42 -20.81
C GLU A 441 -17.04 -2.67 -20.10
N GLY A 442 -18.36 -2.86 -20.13
CA GLY A 442 -18.96 -4.12 -19.67
C GLY A 442 -18.81 -4.40 -18.16
N ASN A 443 -18.40 -3.43 -17.35
CA ASN A 443 -18.27 -3.63 -15.90
C ASN A 443 -19.66 -3.69 -15.24
N ARG A 444 -19.80 -4.46 -14.16
CA ARG A 444 -21.07 -4.58 -13.40
C ARG A 444 -20.83 -4.16 -11.96
N VAL A 445 -21.54 -3.13 -11.53
CA VAL A 445 -21.26 -2.48 -10.25
C VAL A 445 -22.48 -2.49 -9.35
N TRP A 446 -22.43 -3.32 -8.31
CA TRP A 446 -23.39 -3.30 -7.21
C TRP A 446 -22.79 -2.50 -6.03
N ALA A 447 -22.91 -1.19 -6.09
CA ALA A 447 -22.40 -0.27 -5.07
C ALA A 447 -23.16 1.07 -5.11
N PRO A 448 -23.20 1.84 -4.01
CA PRO A 448 -23.63 3.23 -4.07
C PRO A 448 -22.63 4.10 -4.85
N GLY A 449 -23.04 5.31 -5.22
CA GLY A 449 -22.17 6.31 -5.86
C GLY A 449 -22.25 6.29 -7.38
N THR A 450 -21.23 6.89 -8.01
CA THR A 450 -21.15 7.06 -9.46
C THR A 450 -19.78 6.63 -9.98
N LEU A 451 -19.74 6.20 -11.23
CA LEU A 451 -18.48 6.07 -11.97
C LEU A 451 -17.96 7.47 -12.32
N LYS A 452 -16.66 7.71 -12.23
CA LYS A 452 -16.08 9.04 -12.40
C LYS A 452 -14.94 9.08 -13.41
N ASP A 453 -14.95 10.12 -14.22
CA ASP A 453 -13.93 10.41 -15.21
C ASP A 453 -13.55 11.89 -15.16
N ASP A 454 -12.40 12.17 -14.53
CA ASP A 454 -11.70 13.46 -14.54
C ASP A 454 -10.51 13.44 -15.54
N GLY A 455 -10.44 12.40 -16.37
CA GLY A 455 -9.41 12.20 -17.38
C GLY A 455 -9.79 12.82 -18.74
N SER A 456 -9.10 12.41 -19.80
CA SER A 456 -9.33 12.95 -21.15
C SER A 456 -9.26 11.89 -22.25
N GLY A 457 -10.15 11.99 -23.24
CA GLY A 457 -10.20 11.04 -24.36
C GLY A 457 -10.48 9.58 -23.95
N ASN A 458 -11.01 9.38 -22.75
CA ASN A 458 -11.44 8.07 -22.26
C ASN A 458 -12.80 7.69 -22.88
N THR A 459 -13.08 6.40 -22.98
CA THR A 459 -14.33 5.88 -23.55
C THR A 459 -15.03 4.96 -22.54
N TRP A 460 -16.34 5.12 -22.41
CA TRP A 460 -17.17 4.32 -21.50
C TRP A 460 -18.30 3.66 -22.27
N ARG A 461 -18.52 2.36 -22.06
CA ARG A 461 -19.57 1.59 -22.73
C ARG A 461 -20.16 0.53 -21.82
N ASP A 462 -21.48 0.54 -21.62
CA ASP A 462 -22.19 -0.53 -20.90
C ASP A 462 -21.59 -0.85 -19.51
N ASN A 463 -21.59 0.13 -18.61
CA ASN A 463 -21.12 -0.04 -17.23
C ASN A 463 -22.26 0.22 -16.24
N PRO A 464 -23.30 -0.64 -16.17
CA PRO A 464 -24.41 -0.45 -15.25
C PRO A 464 -23.92 -0.46 -13.80
N ILE A 465 -24.41 0.53 -13.05
CA ILE A 465 -24.21 0.72 -11.62
C ILE A 465 -25.57 0.79 -10.93
N SER A 466 -25.68 0.13 -9.78
CA SER A 466 -26.88 0.15 -8.96
C SER A 466 -26.53 -0.03 -7.49
N SER A 467 -27.21 0.73 -6.63
CA SER A 467 -27.14 0.54 -5.17
C SER A 467 -27.85 -0.74 -4.72
N ALA A 468 -28.81 -1.22 -5.50
CA ALA A 468 -29.46 -2.52 -5.33
C ALA A 468 -28.77 -3.60 -6.16
N ARG A 469 -28.74 -4.82 -5.63
CA ARG A 469 -28.23 -6.01 -6.33
C ARG A 469 -29.09 -6.28 -7.58
N PHE A 470 -28.48 -6.64 -8.70
CA PHE A 470 -29.18 -6.82 -9.99
C PHE A 470 -28.68 -8.02 -10.78
N SER A 471 -29.54 -8.57 -11.65
CA SER A 471 -29.29 -9.83 -12.37
C SER A 471 -28.04 -9.83 -13.26
N ALA A 472 -27.76 -8.72 -13.95
CA ALA A 472 -26.57 -8.63 -14.80
C ALA A 472 -25.27 -8.64 -13.98
N PHE A 473 -25.27 -8.16 -12.73
CA PHE A 473 -24.15 -8.33 -11.80
C PHE A 473 -24.00 -9.79 -11.38
N GLU A 474 -25.08 -10.47 -11.03
CA GLU A 474 -25.05 -11.91 -10.71
C GLU A 474 -24.49 -12.75 -11.85
N GLY A 475 -24.95 -12.48 -13.08
CA GLY A 475 -24.46 -13.15 -14.28
C GLY A 475 -22.96 -12.95 -14.49
N ALA A 476 -22.44 -11.74 -14.25
CA ALA A 476 -21.02 -11.46 -14.34
C ALA A 476 -20.21 -12.22 -13.26
N VAL A 477 -20.66 -12.21 -12.01
CA VAL A 477 -20.01 -12.97 -10.93
C VAL A 477 -20.02 -14.47 -11.24
N ALA A 478 -21.15 -15.03 -11.69
CA ALA A 478 -21.26 -16.44 -12.06
C ALA A 478 -20.32 -16.80 -13.22
N ALA A 479 -20.22 -15.96 -14.25
CA ALA A 479 -19.32 -16.16 -15.38
C ALA A 479 -17.84 -16.10 -14.95
N ILE A 480 -17.46 -15.12 -14.12
CA ILE A 480 -16.10 -15.01 -13.56
C ILE A 480 -15.76 -16.28 -12.78
N ARG A 481 -16.66 -16.72 -11.88
CA ARG A 481 -16.46 -17.93 -11.09
C ARG A 481 -16.32 -19.17 -11.96
N ALA A 482 -17.20 -19.36 -12.95
CA ALA A 482 -17.12 -20.50 -13.86
C ALA A 482 -15.79 -20.52 -14.65
N GLU A 483 -15.31 -19.36 -15.11
CA GLU A 483 -14.03 -19.25 -15.80
C GLU A 483 -12.84 -19.56 -14.87
N VAL A 484 -12.88 -19.07 -13.63
CA VAL A 484 -11.87 -19.38 -12.60
C VAL A 484 -11.85 -20.87 -12.27
N GLU A 485 -13.01 -21.50 -12.06
CA GLU A 485 -13.12 -22.94 -11.78
C GLU A 485 -12.54 -23.78 -12.92
N ARG A 486 -12.85 -23.44 -14.19
CA ARG A 486 -12.26 -24.09 -15.37
C ARG A 486 -10.74 -23.99 -15.41
N LEU A 487 -10.17 -22.95 -14.80
CA LEU A 487 -8.73 -22.68 -14.74
C LEU A 487 -8.07 -23.16 -13.43
N GLY A 488 -8.77 -23.93 -12.59
CA GLY A 488 -8.23 -24.51 -11.37
C GLY A 488 -8.56 -23.76 -10.08
N GLY A 489 -9.60 -22.92 -10.10
CA GLY A 489 -10.14 -22.26 -8.91
C GLY A 489 -9.31 -21.06 -8.41
N TRP A 490 -9.84 -20.41 -7.38
CA TRP A 490 -9.08 -19.50 -6.52
C TRP A 490 -8.44 -20.28 -5.37
N PRO A 491 -7.24 -19.90 -4.91
CA PRO A 491 -6.66 -20.46 -3.69
C PRO A 491 -7.53 -20.13 -2.47
N ALA A 492 -7.47 -20.98 -1.44
CA ALA A 492 -8.06 -20.70 -0.15
C ALA A 492 -7.38 -19.48 0.50
N ALA A 493 -8.19 -18.52 0.96
CA ALA A 493 -7.71 -17.31 1.62
C ALA A 493 -7.84 -17.34 3.15
N ASP A 494 -8.65 -18.27 3.69
CA ASP A 494 -8.80 -18.44 5.12
C ASP A 494 -7.61 -19.24 5.67
N GLY A 495 -6.88 -18.62 6.60
CA GLY A 495 -5.87 -19.27 7.44
C GLY A 495 -6.46 -19.72 8.77
N GLY A 496 -7.64 -20.36 8.72
CA GLY A 496 -8.31 -20.99 9.85
C GLY A 496 -8.05 -22.48 9.86
#